data_AF-A0A661HF03-F1
#
_entry.id   AF-A0A661HF03-F1
#
_cell.length_a   1.000
_cell.length_b   1.000
_cell.length_c   1.000
_cell.angle_alpha   90.00
_cell.angle_beta   90.00
_cell.angle_gamma   90.00
#
_symmetry.space_group_name_H-M   'P 1'
#
loop_
_entity.id
_entity.type
_entity.pdbx_description
1 polymer ?
#
loop_
_entity_poly.entity_id
_entity_poly.type
_entity_poly.pdbx_seq_one_letter_code
_entity_poly.pdbx_strand_id
1 'polypeptide(L)'
;EATTILRWSLVILSFTMILIVVFDVPFELWNHNRQLKMTRREVQDELKESEGRPEVKSRIRTLQRELSQRRMMEVMPTADVVITNPTHFAVALKYEGVAGKAPLVLAKGCDLIALKIRSVAIENDIAIFEAPPLARALYASTEIGHEIPENLYLAVAKVLAYIYQLRTADRGEYTTPLDDISIPDEYSGIFADEGVSGDE
;
A
#
# COMPACT_ATOMS: atom_id res chain seq x y z
N GLU A 1 80.75 -48.21 4.83
CA GLU A 1 80.78 -46.88 5.48
C GLU A 1 79.97 -45.83 4.72
N ALA A 2 80.14 -45.66 3.41
CA ALA A 2 79.36 -44.68 2.63
C ALA A 2 77.84 -44.92 2.66
N THR A 3 77.39 -46.18 2.60
CA THR A 3 75.97 -46.55 2.63
C THR A 3 75.31 -46.31 3.98
N THR A 4 76.05 -46.44 5.09
CA THR A 4 75.55 -46.15 6.43
C THR A 4 75.41 -44.64 6.65
N ILE A 5 76.36 -43.85 6.16
CA ILE A 5 76.30 -42.38 6.23
C ILE A 5 75.10 -41.86 5.42
N LEU A 6 74.87 -42.42 4.23
CA LEU A 6 73.73 -42.05 3.38
C LEU A 6 72.37 -42.39 4.03
N ARG A 7 72.28 -43.51 4.74
CA ARG A 7 71.05 -43.89 5.47
C ARG A 7 70.77 -42.93 6.62
N TRP A 8 71.79 -42.56 7.40
CA TRP A 8 71.64 -41.62 8.52
C TRP A 8 71.29 -40.20 8.06
N SER A 9 71.89 -39.72 6.96
CA SER A 9 71.55 -38.39 6.43
C SER A 9 70.11 -38.33 5.93
N LEU A 10 69.61 -39.38 5.29
CA LEU A 10 68.21 -39.48 4.86
C LEU A 10 67.23 -39.47 6.05
N VAL A 11 67.56 -40.21 7.12
CA VAL A 11 66.73 -40.25 8.34
C VAL A 11 66.68 -38.88 9.02
N ILE A 12 67.83 -38.20 9.13
CA ILE A 12 67.89 -36.86 9.74
C ILE A 12 67.07 -35.86 8.91
N LEU A 13 67.20 -35.87 7.58
CA LEU A 13 66.47 -34.96 6.70
C LEU A 13 64.94 -35.22 6.71
N SER A 14 64.53 -36.49 6.75
CA SER A 14 63.12 -36.84 6.90
C SER A 14 62.57 -36.40 8.25
N PHE A 15 63.34 -36.60 9.32
CA PHE A 15 62.94 -36.23 10.67
C PHE A 15 62.79 -34.71 10.84
N THR A 16 63.70 -33.90 10.28
CA THR A 16 63.58 -32.43 10.34
C THR A 16 62.34 -31.92 9.59
N MET A 17 62.01 -32.51 8.44
CA MET A 17 60.79 -32.18 7.69
C MET A 17 59.52 -32.51 8.49
N ILE A 18 59.48 -33.68 9.12
CA ILE A 18 58.34 -34.08 9.97
C ILE A 18 58.17 -33.12 11.16
N LEU A 19 59.27 -32.73 11.80
CA LEU A 19 59.22 -31.77 12.91
C LEU A 19 58.60 -30.44 12.49
N ILE A 20 58.96 -29.88 11.34
CA ILE A 20 58.40 -28.62 10.85
C ILE A 20 56.87 -28.73 10.67
N VAL A 21 56.41 -29.80 10.02
CA VAL A 21 54.97 -30.04 9.77
C VAL A 21 54.19 -30.18 11.08
N VAL A 22 54.77 -30.84 12.09
CA VAL A 22 54.13 -31.02 13.41
C VAL A 22 53.84 -29.68 14.11
N PHE A 23 54.64 -28.64 13.86
CA PHE A 23 54.42 -27.32 14.44
C PHE A 23 53.58 -26.39 13.56
N ASP A 24 53.77 -26.40 12.24
CA ASP A 24 53.07 -25.47 11.33
C ASP A 24 51.57 -25.77 11.22
N VAL A 25 51.17 -27.04 11.06
CA VAL A 25 49.77 -27.43 10.86
C VAL A 25 48.83 -27.03 12.02
N PRO A 26 49.16 -27.30 13.30
CA PRO A 26 48.28 -26.90 14.40
C PRO A 26 48.19 -25.38 14.56
N PHE A 27 49.28 -24.66 14.27
CA PHE A 27 49.27 -23.19 14.31
C PHE A 27 48.35 -22.61 13.23
N GLU A 28 48.46 -23.11 12.00
CA GLU A 28 47.64 -22.64 10.88
C GLU A 28 46.15 -22.95 11.10
N LEU A 29 45.82 -24.13 11.61
CA LEU A 29 44.43 -24.48 11.96
C LEU A 29 43.85 -23.58 13.06
N TRP A 30 44.66 -23.21 14.06
CA TRP A 30 44.23 -22.30 15.12
C TRP A 30 44.06 -20.87 14.60
N ASN A 31 45.00 -20.40 13.79
CA ASN A 31 44.98 -19.06 13.19
C ASN A 31 43.79 -18.90 12.23
N HIS A 32 43.57 -19.89 11.36
CA HIS A 32 42.43 -19.91 10.42
C HIS A 32 41.09 -19.88 11.18
N ASN A 33 40.93 -20.73 12.20
CA ASN A 33 39.73 -20.71 13.05
C ASN A 33 39.57 -19.40 13.83
N ARG A 34 40.64 -18.65 14.06
CA ARG A 34 40.58 -17.35 14.73
C ARG A 34 40.21 -16.23 13.76
N GLN A 35 40.65 -16.29 12.52
CA GLN A 35 40.28 -15.35 11.46
C GLN A 35 38.82 -15.49 11.02
N LEU A 36 38.25 -16.69 11.10
CA LEU A 36 36.83 -16.95 10.81
C LEU A 36 35.87 -16.51 11.93
N LYS A 37 36.38 -16.03 13.07
CA LYS A 37 35.52 -15.53 14.15
C LYS A 37 35.13 -14.08 13.88
N MET A 38 33.86 -13.87 13.60
CA MET A 38 33.28 -12.55 13.62
C MET A 38 33.39 -11.94 15.03
N THR A 39 33.69 -10.65 15.08
CA THR A 39 33.68 -9.89 16.32
C THR A 39 32.24 -9.70 16.81
N ARG A 40 32.04 -9.53 18.13
CA ARG A 40 30.70 -9.23 18.67
C ARG A 40 30.07 -7.97 18.08
N ARG A 41 30.89 -7.03 17.59
CA ARG A 41 30.43 -5.82 16.91
C ARG A 41 29.95 -6.13 15.49
N GLU A 42 30.72 -6.91 14.72
CA GLU A 42 30.32 -7.36 13.38
C GLU A 42 29.01 -8.17 13.42
N VAL A 43 28.87 -9.11 14.35
CA VAL A 43 27.62 -9.88 14.50
C VAL A 43 26.43 -8.96 14.83
N GLN A 44 26.64 -7.96 15.68
CA GLN A 44 25.58 -7.03 16.06
C GLN A 44 25.22 -6.07 14.92
N ASP A 45 26.18 -5.67 14.09
CA ASP A 45 25.93 -4.81 12.94
C ASP A 45 25.33 -5.59 11.76
N GLU A 46 25.75 -6.84 11.53
CA GLU A 46 25.10 -7.75 10.58
C GLU A 46 23.64 -8.07 10.97
N LEU A 47 23.35 -8.20 12.27
CA LEU A 47 21.97 -8.38 12.75
C LEU A 47 21.10 -7.14 12.45
N LYS A 48 21.63 -5.93 12.68
CA LYS A 48 20.91 -4.68 12.33
C LYS A 48 20.71 -4.53 10.83
N GLU A 49 21.64 -5.02 10.02
CA GLU A 49 21.56 -4.99 8.57
C GLU A 49 20.59 -6.06 8.02
N SER A 50 20.60 -7.27 8.60
CA SER A 50 19.73 -8.40 8.24
C SER A 50 18.27 -8.20 8.64
N GLU A 51 18.00 -7.57 9.80
CA GLU A 51 16.65 -7.19 10.21
C GLU A 51 16.09 -6.00 9.40
N GLY A 52 16.98 -5.31 8.67
CA GLY A 52 16.67 -4.13 7.87
C GLY A 52 16.37 -2.93 8.77
N ARG A 53 17.14 -1.84 8.61
CA ARG A 53 16.93 -0.62 9.39
C ARG A 53 15.44 -0.21 9.34
N PRO A 54 14.79 0.01 10.50
CA PRO A 54 13.36 0.33 10.55
C PRO A 54 13.03 1.60 9.75
N GLU A 55 13.98 2.53 9.66
CA GLU A 55 13.91 3.72 8.81
C GLU A 55 13.77 3.39 7.32
N VAL A 56 14.52 2.41 6.82
CA VAL A 56 14.47 1.97 5.42
C VAL A 56 13.12 1.29 5.14
N LYS A 57 12.66 0.43 6.05
CA LYS A 57 11.34 -0.21 5.94
C LYS A 57 10.19 0.79 5.95
N SER A 58 10.25 1.78 6.83
CA SER A 58 9.29 2.88 6.89
C SER A 58 9.31 3.70 5.60
N ARG A 59 10.50 4.06 5.11
CA ARG A 59 10.68 4.80 3.85
C ARG A 59 10.10 4.05 2.65
N ILE A 60 10.35 2.74 2.55
CA ILE A 60 9.79 1.90 1.49
C ILE A 60 8.26 1.92 1.54
N ARG A 61 7.66 1.74 2.73
CA ARG A 61 6.20 1.79 2.90
C ARG A 61 5.62 3.15 2.50
N THR A 62 6.28 4.24 2.87
CA THR A 62 5.86 5.59 2.48
C THR A 62 5.92 5.78 0.96
N LEU A 63 7.03 5.37 0.33
CA LEU A 63 7.16 5.43 -1.13
C LEU A 63 6.11 4.58 -1.85
N GLN A 64 5.81 3.38 -1.35
CA GLN A 64 4.74 2.53 -1.90
C GLN A 64 3.38 3.24 -1.85
N ARG A 65 3.05 3.87 -0.71
CA ARG A 65 1.81 4.65 -0.55
C ARG A 65 1.77 5.88 -1.45
N GLU A 66 2.88 6.60 -1.60
CA GLU A 66 2.97 7.74 -2.50
C GLU A 66 2.75 7.31 -3.96
N LEU A 67 3.36 6.22 -4.39
CA LEU A 67 3.18 5.67 -5.74
C LEU A 67 1.74 5.23 -5.99
N SER A 68 1.09 4.56 -5.04
CA SER A 68 -0.31 4.16 -5.18
C SER A 68 -1.23 5.37 -5.26
N GLN A 69 -1.00 6.40 -4.44
CA GLN A 69 -1.75 7.65 -4.48
C GLN A 69 -1.56 8.41 -5.81
N ARG A 70 -0.34 8.43 -6.35
CA ARG A 70 -0.07 9.04 -7.66
C ARG A 70 -0.87 8.36 -8.77
N ARG A 71 -0.81 7.03 -8.86
CA ARG A 71 -1.58 6.25 -9.84
C ARG A 71 -3.09 6.46 -9.71
N MET A 72 -3.61 6.48 -8.48
CA MET A 72 -5.02 6.78 -8.22
C MET A 72 -5.40 8.17 -8.75
N MET A 73 -4.56 9.18 -8.50
CA MET A 73 -4.79 10.57 -8.94
C MET A 73 -4.62 10.75 -10.45
N GLU A 74 -3.81 9.93 -11.12
CA GLU A 74 -3.68 9.92 -12.59
C GLU A 74 -4.95 9.45 -13.29
N VAL A 75 -5.67 8.49 -12.70
CA VAL A 75 -6.91 7.95 -13.26
C VAL A 75 -8.13 8.78 -12.85
N MET A 76 -8.04 9.51 -11.73
CA MET A 76 -9.14 10.30 -11.16
C MET A 76 -9.84 11.25 -12.15
N PRO A 77 -9.15 11.97 -13.06
CA PRO A 77 -9.80 12.84 -14.05
C PRO A 77 -10.77 12.12 -15.01
N THR A 78 -10.71 10.79 -15.10
CA THR A 78 -11.61 10.00 -15.95
C THR A 78 -12.90 9.60 -15.25
N ALA A 79 -13.13 10.05 -14.01
CA ALA A 79 -14.35 9.81 -13.26
C ALA A 79 -15.52 10.63 -13.79
N ASP A 80 -16.72 10.05 -13.71
CA ASP A 80 -17.96 10.70 -14.14
C ASP A 80 -18.61 11.48 -12.99
N VAL A 81 -18.47 10.97 -11.76
CA VAL A 81 -19.04 11.56 -10.54
C VAL A 81 -18.14 11.33 -9.33
N VAL A 82 -18.13 12.29 -8.42
CA VAL A 82 -17.55 12.17 -7.08
C VAL A 82 -18.64 12.31 -6.03
N ILE A 83 -18.79 11.29 -5.19
CA ILE A 83 -19.73 11.27 -4.06
C ILE A 83 -18.96 11.63 -2.79
N THR A 84 -19.45 12.61 -2.04
CA THR A 84 -18.73 13.16 -0.88
C THR A 84 -19.53 13.14 0.41
N ASN A 85 -18.81 12.91 1.52
CA ASN A 85 -19.16 13.36 2.86
C ASN A 85 -18.25 14.58 3.14
N PRO A 86 -18.80 15.81 3.25
CA PRO A 86 -18.10 17.08 3.03
C PRO A 86 -16.68 17.21 3.57
N THR A 87 -16.42 16.68 4.76
CA THR A 87 -15.14 16.79 5.47
C THR A 87 -14.37 15.48 5.60
N HIS A 88 -15.01 14.33 5.38
CA HIS A 88 -14.44 13.04 5.79
C HIS A 88 -14.16 12.07 4.66
N PHE A 89 -15.02 11.98 3.64
CA PHE A 89 -14.90 10.94 2.61
C PHE A 89 -15.18 11.48 1.22
N ALA A 90 -14.43 11.01 0.23
CA ALA A 90 -14.75 11.21 -1.18
C ALA A 90 -14.50 9.91 -1.94
N VAL A 91 -15.45 9.54 -2.80
CA VAL A 91 -15.38 8.37 -3.68
C VAL A 91 -15.70 8.80 -5.10
N ALA A 92 -14.77 8.58 -6.02
CA ALA A 92 -14.92 8.85 -7.44
C ALA A 92 -15.33 7.56 -8.17
N LEU A 93 -16.40 7.64 -8.95
CA LEU A 93 -16.96 6.53 -9.70
C LEU A 93 -16.87 6.80 -11.21
N LYS A 94 -16.67 5.73 -11.97
CA LYS A 94 -16.77 5.73 -13.43
C LYS A 94 -17.85 4.76 -13.87
N TYR A 95 -18.70 5.18 -14.79
CA TYR A 95 -19.77 4.39 -15.36
C TYR A 95 -19.67 4.35 -16.88
N GLU A 96 -19.45 3.16 -17.44
CA GLU A 96 -19.23 3.00 -18.88
C GLU A 96 -20.53 2.80 -19.70
N GLY A 97 -21.71 2.96 -19.09
CA GLY A 97 -22.98 2.92 -19.83
C GLY A 97 -23.42 1.53 -20.33
N VAL A 98 -22.67 0.47 -20.01
CA VAL A 98 -22.96 -0.89 -20.48
C VAL A 98 -24.01 -1.54 -19.57
N ALA A 99 -25.10 -2.03 -20.16
CA ALA A 99 -26.15 -2.72 -19.44
C ALA A 99 -25.60 -3.90 -18.62
N GLY A 100 -25.86 -3.88 -17.32
CA GLY A 100 -25.48 -4.96 -16.39
C GLY A 100 -24.09 -4.86 -15.76
N LYS A 101 -23.31 -3.79 -16.03
CA LYS A 101 -22.04 -3.54 -15.32
C LYS A 101 -22.20 -2.47 -14.26
N ALA A 102 -21.64 -2.72 -13.07
CA ALA A 102 -21.65 -1.74 -12.01
C ALA A 102 -20.67 -0.59 -12.31
N PRO A 103 -20.91 0.61 -11.75
CA PRO A 103 -19.90 1.65 -11.67
C PRO A 103 -18.63 1.16 -10.97
N LEU A 104 -17.48 1.54 -11.51
CA LEU A 104 -16.15 1.23 -11.00
C LEU A 104 -15.66 2.33 -10.06
N VAL A 105 -15.06 1.96 -8.92
CA VAL A 105 -14.40 2.92 -8.03
C VAL A 105 -13.01 3.27 -8.59
N LEU A 106 -12.82 4.50 -9.06
CA LEU A 106 -11.51 4.94 -9.58
C LEU A 106 -10.59 5.51 -8.50
N ALA A 107 -11.17 6.22 -7.54
CA ALA A 107 -10.44 6.82 -6.43
C ALA A 107 -11.33 6.85 -5.19
N LYS A 108 -10.73 6.61 -4.02
CA LYS A 108 -11.39 6.86 -2.74
C LYS A 108 -10.39 7.38 -1.72
N GLY A 109 -10.83 8.23 -0.81
CA GLY A 109 -9.97 8.83 0.20
C GLY A 109 -10.74 9.32 1.40
N CYS A 110 -10.03 9.44 2.53
CA CYS A 110 -10.51 10.12 3.72
C CYS A 110 -9.72 11.43 3.96
N ASP A 111 -10.33 12.37 4.68
CA ASP A 111 -9.73 13.62 5.16
C ASP A 111 -8.94 14.37 4.07
N LEU A 112 -7.61 14.47 4.21
CA LEU A 112 -6.73 15.17 3.26
C LEU A 112 -6.81 14.59 1.84
N ILE A 113 -6.94 13.27 1.70
CA ILE A 113 -7.07 12.64 0.39
C ILE A 113 -8.45 12.95 -0.19
N ALA A 114 -9.51 12.98 0.64
CA ALA A 114 -10.85 13.37 0.20
C ALA A 114 -10.87 14.83 -0.31
N LEU A 115 -10.22 15.75 0.41
CA LEU A 115 -10.05 17.14 -0.03
C LEU A 115 -9.32 17.24 -1.37
N LYS A 116 -8.26 16.45 -1.56
CA LYS A 116 -7.53 16.40 -2.83
C LYS A 116 -8.36 15.83 -3.97
N ILE A 117 -9.13 14.76 -3.74
CA ILE A 117 -10.06 14.22 -4.75
C ILE A 117 -11.07 15.30 -5.16
N ARG A 118 -11.62 16.03 -4.19
CA ARG A 118 -12.55 17.13 -4.46
C ARG A 118 -11.90 18.27 -5.25
N SER A 119 -10.67 18.67 -4.93
CA SER A 119 -9.98 19.73 -5.67
C SER A 119 -9.76 19.33 -7.14
N VAL A 120 -9.29 18.10 -7.38
CA VAL A 120 -9.09 17.60 -8.75
C VAL A 120 -10.42 17.45 -9.48
N ALA A 121 -11.50 17.06 -8.79
CA ALA A 121 -12.85 17.03 -9.37
C ALA A 121 -13.30 18.40 -9.88
N ILE A 122 -13.10 19.45 -9.07
CA ILE A 122 -13.41 20.83 -9.44
C ILE A 122 -12.55 21.28 -10.62
N GLU A 123 -11.25 20.97 -10.60
CA GLU A 123 -10.30 21.34 -11.68
C GLU A 123 -10.64 20.70 -13.03
N ASN A 124 -11.32 19.55 -13.03
CA ASN A 124 -11.67 18.79 -14.25
C ASN A 124 -13.17 18.83 -14.56
N ASP A 125 -13.94 19.73 -13.93
CA ASP A 125 -15.40 19.87 -14.11
C ASP A 125 -16.18 18.55 -13.90
N ILE A 126 -15.69 17.70 -12.98
CA ILE A 126 -16.37 16.46 -12.60
C ILE A 126 -17.49 16.78 -11.61
N ALA A 127 -18.67 16.19 -11.82
CA ALA A 127 -19.82 16.42 -10.96
C ALA A 127 -19.56 15.92 -9.52
N ILE A 128 -19.73 16.81 -8.54
CA ILE A 128 -19.64 16.48 -7.12
C ILE A 128 -21.05 16.42 -6.55
N PHE A 129 -21.38 15.29 -5.91
CA PHE A 129 -22.68 15.09 -5.26
C PHE A 129 -22.49 14.76 -3.78
N GLU A 130 -23.18 15.51 -2.93
CA GLU A 130 -23.10 15.32 -1.48
C GLU A 130 -24.13 14.27 -1.03
N ALA A 131 -23.63 13.14 -0.55
CA ALA A 131 -24.44 12.08 0.04
C ALA A 131 -23.63 11.39 1.14
N PRO A 132 -23.60 11.95 2.36
CA PRO A 132 -22.71 11.47 3.41
C PRO A 132 -22.88 9.98 3.74
N PRO A 133 -24.11 9.44 3.87
CA PRO A 133 -24.33 8.02 4.12
C PRO A 133 -23.81 7.13 2.99
N LEU A 134 -23.99 7.54 1.73
CA LEU A 134 -23.55 6.78 0.55
C LEU A 134 -22.04 6.82 0.38
N ALA A 135 -21.42 7.98 0.63
CA ALA A 135 -19.97 8.13 0.60
C ALA A 135 -19.28 7.23 1.63
N ARG A 136 -19.83 7.13 2.85
CA ARG A 136 -19.34 6.23 3.91
C ARG A 136 -19.47 4.77 3.49
N ALA A 137 -20.65 4.38 3.00
CA ALA A 137 -20.92 3.02 2.56
C ALA A 137 -19.94 2.60 1.44
N LEU A 138 -19.82 3.40 0.38
CA LEU A 138 -18.92 3.14 -0.75
C LEU A 138 -17.45 3.08 -0.33
N TYR A 139 -17.02 3.96 0.58
CA TYR A 139 -15.64 3.97 1.08
C TYR A 139 -15.31 2.68 1.82
N ALA A 140 -16.25 2.18 2.64
CA ALA A 140 -16.08 0.98 3.44
C ALA A 140 -16.24 -0.31 2.62
N SER A 141 -17.18 -0.35 1.68
CA SER A 141 -17.59 -1.59 1.00
C SER A 141 -16.72 -1.97 -0.20
N THR A 142 -16.06 -1.02 -0.85
CA THR A 142 -15.47 -1.24 -2.18
C THR A 142 -14.05 -0.72 -2.30
N GLU A 143 -13.13 -1.51 -2.86
CA GLU A 143 -11.75 -1.11 -3.13
C GLU A 143 -11.60 -0.35 -4.47
N ILE A 144 -10.48 0.36 -4.62
CA ILE A 144 -10.15 1.03 -5.88
C ILE A 144 -9.96 -0.03 -6.97
N GLY A 145 -10.48 0.25 -8.17
CA GLY A 145 -10.44 -0.64 -9.32
C GLY A 145 -11.46 -1.77 -9.27
N HIS A 146 -12.38 -1.76 -8.30
CA HIS A 146 -13.45 -2.75 -8.17
C HIS A 146 -14.83 -2.14 -8.43
N GLU A 147 -15.75 -2.99 -8.88
CA GLU A 147 -17.16 -2.67 -9.03
C GLU A 147 -17.82 -2.50 -7.66
N ILE A 148 -18.77 -1.56 -7.55
CA ILE A 148 -19.55 -1.39 -6.31
C ILE A 148 -20.37 -2.66 -6.01
N PRO A 149 -20.83 -2.88 -4.77
CA PRO A 149 -21.69 -4.01 -4.44
C PRO A 149 -23.15 -3.76 -4.88
N GLU A 150 -23.87 -4.84 -5.19
CA GLU A 150 -25.24 -4.81 -5.73
C GLU A 150 -26.23 -4.02 -4.87
N ASN A 151 -26.07 -4.10 -3.55
CA ASN A 151 -26.90 -3.40 -2.58
C ASN A 151 -26.77 -1.86 -2.64
N LEU A 152 -25.69 -1.32 -3.23
CA LEU A 152 -25.51 0.11 -3.46
C LEU A 152 -25.87 0.55 -4.89
N TYR A 153 -26.24 -0.37 -5.78
CA TYR A 153 -26.52 -0.05 -7.19
C TYR A 153 -27.65 0.95 -7.33
N LEU A 154 -28.76 0.73 -6.60
CA LEU A 154 -29.93 1.58 -6.68
C LEU A 154 -29.60 3.02 -6.24
N ALA A 155 -28.86 3.17 -5.14
CA ALA A 155 -28.46 4.47 -4.61
C ALA A 155 -27.55 5.21 -5.60
N VAL A 156 -26.55 4.52 -6.16
CA VAL A 156 -25.64 5.13 -7.14
C VAL A 156 -26.35 5.44 -8.46
N ALA A 157 -27.24 4.57 -8.94
CA ALA A 157 -28.03 4.79 -10.14
C ALA A 157 -28.93 6.04 -10.02
N LYS A 158 -29.56 6.25 -8.86
CA LYS A 158 -30.33 7.46 -8.55
C LYS A 158 -29.47 8.73 -8.64
N VAL A 159 -28.26 8.70 -8.08
CA VAL A 159 -27.32 9.82 -8.15
C VAL A 159 -26.89 10.11 -9.59
N LEU A 160 -26.52 9.08 -10.34
CA LEU A 160 -26.14 9.23 -11.76
C LEU A 160 -27.30 9.78 -12.61
N ALA A 161 -28.51 9.27 -12.39
CA ALA A 161 -29.71 9.76 -13.08
C ALA A 161 -29.97 11.24 -12.77
N TYR A 162 -29.84 11.65 -11.50
CA TYR A 162 -30.01 13.04 -11.09
C TYR A 162 -28.97 13.98 -11.73
N ILE A 163 -27.70 13.58 -11.75
CA ILE A 163 -26.64 14.35 -12.41
C ILE A 163 -26.88 14.46 -13.91
N TYR A 164 -27.34 13.37 -14.54
CA TYR A 164 -27.68 13.38 -15.97
C TYR A 164 -28.85 14.31 -16.28
N GLN A 165 -29.87 14.33 -15.42
CA GLN A 165 -31.00 15.27 -15.51
C GLN A 165 -30.53 16.71 -15.34
N LEU A 166 -29.68 17.01 -14.35
CA LEU A 166 -29.14 18.35 -14.15
C LEU A 166 -28.30 18.85 -15.34
N ARG A 167 -27.60 17.94 -16.03
CA ARG A 167 -26.83 18.27 -17.24
C ARG A 167 -27.73 18.49 -18.46
N THR A 168 -28.87 17.81 -18.52
CA THR A 168 -29.78 17.81 -19.68
C THR A 168 -30.89 18.85 -19.55
N ALA A 169 -31.25 19.25 -18.32
CA ALA A 169 -32.30 20.22 -18.05
C ALA A 169 -31.90 21.60 -18.62
N ASP A 170 -32.63 22.05 -19.64
CA ASP A 170 -32.53 23.40 -20.16
C ASP A 170 -32.98 24.43 -19.11
N ARG A 171 -32.44 25.65 -19.21
CA ARG A 171 -32.70 26.80 -18.32
C ARG A 171 -34.20 27.12 -18.27
N GLY A 172 -34.95 26.46 -17.38
CA GLY A 172 -36.39 26.67 -17.20
C GLY A 172 -37.17 25.45 -16.73
N GLU A 173 -36.59 24.25 -16.78
CA GLU A 173 -37.28 23.02 -16.34
C GLU A 173 -36.94 22.69 -14.88
N TYR A 174 -37.96 22.62 -14.03
CA TYR A 174 -37.80 22.26 -12.61
C TYR A 174 -37.46 20.76 -12.53
N THR A 175 -36.23 20.43 -12.15
CA THR A 175 -35.89 19.04 -11.79
C THR A 175 -36.46 18.74 -10.41
N THR A 176 -37.04 17.55 -10.25
CA THR A 176 -37.50 17.09 -8.93
C THR A 176 -36.26 16.89 -8.04
N PRO A 177 -36.21 17.50 -6.83
CA PRO A 177 -35.16 17.18 -5.86
C PRO A 177 -35.11 15.67 -5.63
N LEU A 178 -33.91 15.11 -5.52
CA LEU A 178 -33.76 13.69 -5.25
C LEU A 178 -34.36 13.36 -3.88
N ASP A 179 -35.42 12.52 -3.86
CA ASP A 179 -35.99 11.97 -2.62
C ASP A 179 -34.94 11.14 -1.87
N ASP A 180 -35.10 11.06 -0.54
CA ASP A 180 -34.14 10.47 0.39
C ASP A 180 -33.51 9.16 -0.11
N ILE A 181 -32.17 9.13 -0.14
CA ILE A 181 -31.41 8.00 -0.68
C ILE A 181 -31.52 6.87 0.34
N SER A 182 -32.45 5.94 0.10
CA SER A 182 -32.60 4.75 0.94
C SER A 182 -31.34 3.87 0.84
N ILE A 183 -30.52 3.88 1.89
CA ILE A 183 -29.36 3.01 2.04
C ILE A 183 -29.78 1.79 2.88
N PRO A 184 -29.44 0.55 2.47
CA PRO A 184 -29.73 -0.63 3.27
C PRO A 184 -29.13 -0.54 4.69
N ASP A 185 -29.87 -1.05 5.67
CA ASP A 185 -29.52 -0.98 7.10
C ASP A 185 -28.16 -1.60 7.43
N GLU A 186 -27.68 -2.52 6.60
CA GLU A 186 -26.37 -3.17 6.73
C GLU A 186 -25.20 -2.17 6.73
N TYR A 187 -25.34 -1.03 6.05
CA TYR A 187 -24.30 0.02 6.01
C TYR A 187 -24.61 1.23 6.91
N SER A 188 -25.83 1.34 7.43
CA SER A 188 -26.21 2.46 8.30
C SER A 188 -25.51 2.39 9.66
N GLY A 189 -25.26 1.17 10.15
CA GLY A 189 -24.64 0.92 11.46
C GLY A 189 -23.10 0.98 11.51
N ILE A 190 -22.40 0.97 10.37
CA ILE A 190 -20.92 0.86 10.35
C ILE A 190 -20.23 2.09 10.97
N PHE A 191 -20.90 3.24 11.00
CA PHE A 191 -20.36 4.50 11.53
C PHE A 191 -21.37 5.28 12.40
N ALA A 192 -22.40 4.61 12.92
CA ALA A 192 -23.41 5.24 13.77
C ALA A 192 -22.89 5.61 15.18
N ASP A 193 -21.71 5.10 15.57
CA ASP A 193 -21.12 5.28 16.90
C ASP A 193 -20.19 6.51 17.01
N GLU A 194 -19.89 7.21 15.91
CA GLU A 194 -19.24 8.53 15.97
C GLU A 194 -20.33 9.60 16.11
N GLY A 195 -20.89 9.63 17.32
CA GLY A 195 -22.00 10.48 17.72
C GLY A 195 -21.80 11.96 17.40
N VAL A 196 -22.87 12.52 16.85
CA VAL A 196 -23.27 13.91 17.03
C VAL A 196 -23.30 14.19 18.54
N SER A 197 -22.20 14.69 19.11
CA SER A 197 -22.22 15.43 20.37
C SER A 197 -22.56 16.89 20.04
N GLY A 198 -23.81 17.11 19.65
CA GLY A 198 -24.41 18.42 19.64
C GLY A 198 -25.12 18.64 20.97
N ASP A 199 -24.34 18.97 21.99
CA ASP A 199 -24.87 19.55 23.23
C ASP A 199 -24.93 21.08 23.03
N GLU A 200 -26.16 21.60 23.05
CA GLU A 200 -26.64 22.97 23.34
C GLU A 200 -25.97 24.21 22.71
#